data_AF-A0A0F9IVF6-F1
#
_entry.id   AF-A0A0F9IVF6-F1
#
_cell.length_a   1.000
_cell.length_b   1.000
_cell.length_c   1.000
_cell.angle_alpha   90.00
_cell.angle_beta   90.00
_cell.angle_gamma   90.00
#
_symmetry.space_group_name_H-M   'P 1'
#
loop_
_entity.id
_entity.type
_entity.pdbx_description
1 polymer ?
#
loop_
_entity_poly.entity_id
_entity_poly.type
_entity_poly.pdbx_seq_one_letter_code
_entity_poly.pdbx_strand_id
1 'polypeptide(L)'
;MTKLKTKFKEDHADLDYQTIKILMNSLYGKFVQLIKKEGEYHAGSNWNPIYGAIITASVRCRMSSLQSEISSCIAVHTDSIITKRRIVAGQDCTLGQLAFEKEGQGVILGSGIYQIGDKIKFRGFPLKRDLLELCAGRGKSLKISNQHAYTWREITFRGWSNELINRFETVEKNLDVNFDQKRLWIDDWNSFQDVHKNNVSSLPLVYSNLLF
;
A
#
# COMPACT_ATOMS: atom_id res chain seq x y z
N MET A 1 2.03 25.74 5.50
CA MET A 1 1.45 24.69 4.64
C MET A 1 0.27 23.96 5.26
N THR A 2 0.37 23.45 6.50
CA THR A 2 -0.74 22.75 7.18
C THR A 2 -2.00 23.60 7.31
N LYS A 3 -1.90 24.87 7.72
CA LYS A 3 -3.01 25.83 7.75
C LYS A 3 -3.68 26.03 6.38
N LEU A 4 -2.88 26.08 5.31
CA LEU A 4 -3.38 26.23 3.94
C LEU A 4 -4.12 24.98 3.46
N LYS A 5 -3.62 23.78 3.81
CA LYS A 5 -4.30 22.51 3.51
C LYS A 5 -5.69 22.45 4.15
N THR A 6 -5.80 22.85 5.41
CA THR A 6 -7.09 22.91 6.12
C THR A 6 -8.02 23.92 5.45
N LYS A 7 -7.52 25.15 5.22
CA LYS A 7 -8.28 26.21 4.54
C LYS A 7 -8.82 25.75 3.18
N PHE A 8 -7.99 25.22 2.28
CA PHE A 8 -8.45 24.81 0.96
C PHE A 8 -9.38 23.61 0.96
N LYS A 9 -9.32 22.77 2.01
CA LYS A 9 -10.30 21.70 2.22
C LYS A 9 -11.66 22.27 2.64
N GLU A 10 -11.67 23.30 3.48
CA GLU A 10 -12.89 24.01 3.93
C GLU A 10 -13.48 24.85 2.79
N ASP A 11 -12.64 25.51 2.00
CA ASP A 11 -13.04 26.35 0.86
C ASP A 11 -13.44 25.55 -0.40
N HIS A 12 -13.44 24.21 -0.34
CA HIS A 12 -13.70 23.31 -1.48
C HIS A 12 -12.83 23.59 -2.73
N ALA A 13 -11.63 24.14 -2.53
CA ALA A 13 -10.68 24.42 -3.58
C ALA A 13 -9.87 23.15 -3.92
N ASP A 14 -10.50 22.23 -4.66
CA ASP A 14 -9.98 20.88 -4.90
C ASP A 14 -8.55 20.87 -5.50
N LEU A 15 -8.29 21.71 -6.50
CA LEU A 15 -7.01 21.75 -7.19
C LEU A 15 -5.89 22.21 -6.25
N ASP A 16 -6.13 23.25 -5.45
CA ASP A 16 -5.19 23.76 -4.45
C ASP A 16 -4.97 22.77 -3.32
N TYR A 17 -6.05 22.15 -2.82
CA TYR A 17 -5.98 21.12 -1.81
C TYR A 17 -5.13 19.92 -2.28
N GLN A 18 -5.35 19.41 -3.50
CA GLN A 18 -4.56 18.31 -4.04
C GLN A 18 -3.10 18.72 -4.27
N THR A 19 -2.86 19.94 -4.76
CA THR A 19 -1.50 20.45 -4.97
C THR A 19 -0.71 20.49 -3.66
N ILE A 20 -1.30 21.06 -2.59
CA ILE A 20 -0.64 21.08 -1.28
C ILE A 20 -0.47 19.67 -0.73
N LYS A 21 -1.47 18.80 -0.87
CA LYS A 21 -1.39 17.41 -0.41
C LYS A 21 -0.25 16.66 -1.10
N ILE A 22 -0.11 16.80 -2.41
CA ILE A 22 0.97 16.18 -3.19
C ILE A 22 2.32 16.73 -2.75
N LEU A 23 2.45 18.05 -2.63
CA LEU A 23 3.69 18.69 -2.20
C LEU A 23 4.12 18.17 -0.82
N MET A 24 3.22 18.20 0.17
CA MET A 24 3.49 17.72 1.53
C MET A 24 3.87 16.24 1.54
N ASN A 25 3.13 15.39 0.83
CA ASN A 25 3.40 13.94 0.79
C ASN A 25 4.67 13.60 0.00
N SER A 26 5.07 14.43 -0.96
CA SER A 26 6.30 14.20 -1.74
C SER A 26 7.57 14.61 -0.98
N LEU A 27 7.47 15.56 -0.05
CA LEU A 27 8.61 16.16 0.62
C LEU A 27 9.42 15.13 1.42
N TYR A 28 8.76 14.27 2.21
CA TYR A 28 9.49 13.26 2.99
C TYR A 28 10.21 12.25 2.09
N GLY A 29 9.63 11.92 0.92
CA GLY A 29 10.27 11.05 -0.06
C GLY A 29 11.53 11.68 -0.67
N LYS A 30 11.56 13.01 -0.79
CA LYS A 30 12.74 13.75 -1.25
C LYS A 30 13.89 13.75 -0.25
N PHE A 31 13.60 13.67 1.05
CA PHE A 31 14.62 13.58 2.10
C PHE A 31 15.49 12.32 2.01
N VAL A 32 14.97 11.25 1.42
CA VAL A 32 15.66 9.96 1.26
C VAL A 32 15.83 9.57 -0.21
N GLN A 33 15.73 10.52 -1.14
CA GLN A 33 15.85 10.24 -2.56
C GLN A 33 17.33 10.07 -2.97
N LEU A 34 17.67 8.87 -3.44
CA LEU A 34 18.89 8.63 -4.22
C LEU A 34 18.57 8.65 -5.72
N ILE A 35 19.45 9.26 -6.51
CA ILE A 35 19.36 9.36 -7.97
C ILE A 35 20.53 8.59 -8.55
N LYS A 36 20.24 7.54 -9.33
CA LYS A 36 21.27 6.79 -10.04
C LYS A 36 21.74 7.59 -11.26
N LYS A 37 23.02 7.92 -11.33
CA LYS A 37 23.67 8.54 -12.51
C LYS A 37 24.98 7.81 -12.78
N GLU A 38 25.20 7.42 -14.03
CA GLU A 38 26.48 6.80 -14.48
C GLU A 38 26.92 5.58 -13.64
N GLY A 39 25.97 4.83 -13.08
CA GLY A 39 26.25 3.66 -12.24
C GLY A 39 26.39 3.97 -10.74
N GLU A 40 26.51 5.25 -10.36
CA GLU A 40 26.61 5.70 -8.97
C GLU A 40 25.28 6.24 -8.44
N TYR A 41 25.13 6.27 -7.11
CA TYR A 41 23.97 6.85 -6.44
C TYR A 41 24.33 8.19 -5.83
N HIS A 42 23.64 9.24 -6.27
CA HIS A 42 23.79 10.59 -5.73
C HIS A 42 22.59 10.97 -4.87
N ALA A 43 22.86 11.67 -3.77
CA ALA A 43 21.84 12.31 -2.96
C ALA A 43 21.03 13.33 -3.79
N GLY A 44 19.70 13.33 -3.65
CA GLY A 44 18.84 14.34 -4.24
C GLY A 44 19.05 15.73 -3.63
N SER A 45 18.50 16.77 -4.28
CA SER A 45 18.69 18.17 -3.88
C SER A 45 18.21 18.51 -2.46
N ASN A 46 17.24 17.76 -1.93
CA ASN A 46 16.71 17.92 -0.59
C ASN A 46 17.10 16.74 0.33
N TRP A 47 18.22 16.09 0.09
CA TRP A 47 18.67 14.95 0.88
C TRP A 47 18.86 15.33 2.36
N ASN A 48 18.03 14.73 3.22
CA ASN A 48 18.12 14.86 4.66
C ASN A 48 17.63 13.55 5.29
N PRO A 49 18.46 12.50 5.28
CA PRO A 49 18.05 11.16 5.66
C PRO A 49 17.68 11.07 7.15
N ILE A 50 18.21 11.98 7.98
CA ILE A 50 17.87 12.08 9.41
C ILE A 50 16.39 12.42 9.57
N TYR A 51 15.89 13.48 8.92
CA TYR A 51 14.47 13.81 8.99
C TYR A 51 13.59 12.73 8.36
N GLY A 52 14.01 12.16 7.22
CA GLY A 52 13.28 11.05 6.60
C GLY A 52 13.14 9.84 7.54
N ALA A 53 14.21 9.49 8.25
CA ALA A 53 14.23 8.42 9.24
C ALA A 53 13.34 8.75 10.44
N ILE A 54 13.46 9.95 11.03
CA ILE A 54 12.64 10.38 12.18
C ILE A 54 11.14 10.36 11.84
N ILE A 55 10.74 10.90 10.69
CA ILE A 55 9.33 10.89 10.24
C ILE A 55 8.83 9.45 10.12
N THR A 56 9.60 8.60 9.45
CA THR A 56 9.23 7.19 9.23
C THR A 56 9.15 6.42 10.55
N ALA A 57 10.13 6.59 11.43
CA ALA A 57 10.18 5.96 12.74
C ALA A 57 9.00 6.41 13.61
N SER A 58 8.70 7.71 13.65
CA SER A 58 7.59 8.27 14.43
C SER A 58 6.25 7.69 14.02
N VAL A 59 5.99 7.58 12.71
CA VAL A 59 4.77 6.96 12.19
C VAL A 59 4.72 5.47 12.54
N ARG A 60 5.82 4.74 12.36
CA ARG A 60 5.88 3.31 12.69
C ARG A 60 5.65 3.05 14.17
N CYS A 61 6.33 3.76 15.07
CA CYS A 61 6.16 3.63 16.50
C CYS A 61 4.70 3.85 16.90
N ARG A 62 4.07 4.92 16.39
CA ARG A 62 2.66 5.20 16.67
C ARG A 62 1.73 4.09 16.19
N MET A 63 1.90 3.62 14.95
CA MET A 63 1.05 2.56 14.41
C MET A 63 1.27 1.23 15.14
N SER A 64 2.50 0.94 15.56
CA SER A 64 2.81 -0.23 16.38
C SER A 64 2.17 -0.15 17.76
N SER A 65 2.20 1.02 18.43
CA SER A 65 1.48 1.22 19.69
C SER A 65 -0.02 0.96 19.54
N LEU A 66 -0.64 1.55 18.51
CA LEU A 66 -2.05 1.33 18.21
C LEU A 66 -2.37 -0.15 17.93
N GLN A 67 -1.50 -0.84 17.18
CA GLN A 67 -1.65 -2.27 16.92
C GLN A 67 -1.62 -3.10 18.22
N SER A 68 -0.75 -2.75 19.17
CA SER A 68 -0.64 -3.45 20.45
C SER A 68 -1.82 -3.17 21.38
N GLU A 69 -2.37 -1.96 21.35
CA GLU A 69 -3.53 -1.56 22.17
C GLU A 69 -4.85 -2.14 21.63
N ILE A 70 -4.93 -2.36 20.32
CA ILE A 70 -6.14 -2.79 19.63
C ILE A 70 -6.12 -4.30 19.42
N SER A 71 -6.76 -5.04 20.34
CA SER A 71 -6.86 -6.51 20.27
C SER A 71 -7.56 -7.03 19.00
N SER A 72 -8.44 -6.24 18.39
CA SER A 72 -9.14 -6.58 17.15
C SER A 72 -8.40 -6.17 15.87
N CYS A 73 -7.13 -5.76 15.97
CA CYS A 73 -6.33 -5.35 14.82
C CYS A 73 -6.07 -6.53 13.87
N ILE A 74 -6.37 -6.35 12.59
CA ILE A 74 -6.14 -7.35 11.54
C ILE A 74 -4.90 -6.97 10.72
N ALA A 75 -4.81 -5.70 10.32
CA ALA A 75 -3.76 -5.23 9.44
C ALA A 75 -3.44 -3.76 9.69
N VAL A 76 -2.18 -3.38 9.45
CA VAL A 76 -1.69 -2.01 9.49
C VAL A 76 -1.07 -1.69 8.13
N HIS A 77 -1.45 -0.56 7.54
CA HIS A 77 -0.85 -0.05 6.31
C HIS A 77 -0.36 1.37 6.52
N THR A 78 0.94 1.57 6.70
CA THR A 78 1.67 2.85 6.90
C THR A 78 1.04 3.84 7.88
N ASP A 79 -0.13 4.38 7.55
CA ASP A 79 -0.91 5.41 8.23
C ASP A 79 -2.39 5.00 8.46
N SER A 80 -2.73 3.72 8.31
CA SER A 80 -4.10 3.18 8.51
C SER A 80 -4.09 1.82 9.22
N ILE A 81 -5.20 1.52 9.90
CA ILE A 81 -5.42 0.28 10.64
C ILE A 81 -6.77 -0.33 10.24
N ILE A 82 -6.80 -1.64 10.04
CA ILE A 82 -8.00 -2.41 9.75
C ILE A 82 -8.29 -3.31 10.93
N THR A 83 -9.55 -3.32 11.37
CA THR A 83 -9.94 -3.92 12.64
C THR A 83 -11.24 -4.72 12.46
N LYS A 84 -11.41 -5.80 13.23
CA LYS A 84 -12.64 -6.62 13.17
C LYS A 84 -13.86 -5.92 13.76
N ARG A 85 -13.64 -4.95 14.65
CA ARG A 85 -14.68 -4.23 15.37
C ARG A 85 -14.43 -2.75 15.24
N ARG A 86 -15.51 -1.97 15.16
CA ARG A 86 -15.42 -0.52 15.14
C ARG A 86 -14.73 -0.03 16.41
N ILE A 87 -13.79 0.89 16.25
CA ILE A 87 -13.07 1.51 17.35
C ILE A 87 -13.54 2.95 17.44
N VAL A 88 -13.87 3.36 18.66
CA VAL A 88 -14.16 4.75 18.98
C VAL A 88 -12.83 5.48 19.18
N ALA A 89 -12.04 5.60 18.12
CA ALA A 89 -10.79 6.36 18.14
C ALA A 89 -10.90 7.50 17.13
N GLY A 90 -10.65 8.74 17.58
CA GLY A 90 -10.47 9.91 16.73
C GLY A 90 -11.73 10.37 15.98
N GLN A 91 -12.81 10.71 16.70
CA GLN A 91 -13.97 11.38 16.08
C GLN A 91 -13.60 12.73 15.47
N ASP A 92 -12.54 13.38 15.97
CA ASP A 92 -12.05 14.65 15.45
C ASP A 92 -11.14 14.43 14.24
N CYS A 93 -11.58 14.86 13.06
CA CYS A 93 -10.83 14.86 11.80
C CYS A 93 -9.68 15.90 11.78
N THR A 94 -8.94 16.01 12.88
CA THR A 94 -7.80 16.91 13.02
C THR A 94 -6.55 16.33 12.38
N LEU A 95 -5.66 17.21 11.94
CA LEU A 95 -4.44 16.79 11.25
C LEU A 95 -3.60 15.86 12.15
N GLY A 96 -3.31 14.68 11.62
CA GLY A 96 -2.52 13.68 12.32
C GLY A 96 -3.35 12.76 13.21
N GLN A 97 -4.67 12.89 13.32
CA GLN A 97 -5.50 11.85 13.96
C GLN A 97 -5.93 10.78 12.96
N LEU A 98 -6.25 9.59 13.47
CA LEU A 98 -6.93 8.57 12.67
C LEU A 98 -8.36 9.04 12.45
N ALA A 99 -8.82 8.99 11.20
CA ALA A 99 -10.20 9.25 10.85
C ALA A 99 -10.85 7.93 10.43
N PHE A 100 -12.12 7.76 10.79
CA PHE A 100 -12.93 6.67 10.26
C PHE A 100 -13.05 6.81 8.74
N GLU A 101 -12.70 5.76 8.00
CA GLU A 101 -12.74 5.79 6.54
C GLU A 101 -13.88 4.95 5.97
N LYS A 102 -14.00 3.68 6.39
CA LYS A 102 -14.98 2.74 5.85
C LYS A 102 -15.25 1.59 6.83
N GLU A 103 -16.44 1.03 6.77
CA GLU A 103 -16.80 -0.25 7.38
C GLU A 103 -17.59 -1.11 6.37
N GLY A 104 -17.57 -2.43 6.55
CA GLY A 104 -18.29 -3.37 5.69
C GLY A 104 -17.69 -4.77 5.76
N GLN A 105 -18.33 -5.72 5.06
CA GLN A 105 -17.76 -7.04 4.86
C GLN A 105 -16.43 -6.91 4.11
N GLY A 106 -15.43 -7.69 4.50
CA GLY A 106 -14.10 -7.58 3.93
C GLY A 106 -13.35 -8.89 3.88
N VAL A 107 -12.40 -8.93 2.95
CA VAL A 107 -11.47 -10.03 2.74
C VAL A 107 -10.07 -9.44 2.56
N ILE A 108 -9.07 -10.05 3.19
CA ILE A 108 -7.68 -9.63 3.12
C ILE A 108 -6.87 -10.86 2.71
N LEU A 109 -6.33 -10.85 1.49
CA LEU A 109 -5.45 -11.93 1.01
C LEU A 109 -4.01 -11.72 1.47
N GLY A 110 -3.60 -10.47 1.64
CA GLY A 110 -2.26 -10.13 2.08
C GLY A 110 -1.94 -8.65 1.91
N SER A 111 -0.67 -8.30 2.12
CA SER A 111 -0.19 -6.93 2.02
C SER A 111 -0.50 -6.29 0.64
N GLY A 112 -1.53 -5.44 0.60
CA GLY A 112 -1.87 -4.62 -0.57
C GLY A 112 -2.96 -5.21 -1.47
N ILE A 113 -3.51 -6.38 -1.12
CA ILE A 113 -4.67 -6.97 -1.79
C ILE A 113 -5.76 -7.26 -0.77
N TYR A 114 -6.81 -6.43 -0.77
CA TYR A 114 -7.92 -6.53 0.17
C TYR A 114 -9.16 -5.78 -0.32
N GLN A 115 -10.30 -6.09 0.30
CA GLN A 115 -11.56 -5.38 0.17
C GLN A 115 -12.19 -5.15 1.54
N ILE A 116 -12.78 -3.96 1.75
CA ILE A 116 -13.62 -3.62 2.90
C ILE A 116 -14.81 -2.80 2.39
N GLY A 117 -16.01 -3.37 2.44
CA GLY A 117 -17.18 -2.78 1.79
C GLY A 117 -16.93 -2.64 0.28
N ASP A 118 -17.09 -1.43 -0.24
CA ASP A 118 -16.81 -1.06 -1.63
C ASP A 118 -15.34 -0.64 -1.88
N LYS A 119 -14.51 -0.54 -0.83
CA LYS A 119 -13.12 -0.13 -0.95
C LYS A 119 -12.27 -1.33 -1.29
N ILE A 120 -11.84 -1.39 -2.54
CA ILE A 120 -11.03 -2.47 -3.10
C ILE A 120 -9.60 -1.98 -3.36
N LYS A 121 -8.61 -2.79 -2.99
CA LYS A 121 -7.19 -2.56 -3.29
C LYS A 121 -6.58 -3.79 -3.95
N PHE A 122 -5.98 -3.58 -5.12
CA PHE A 122 -5.18 -4.56 -5.86
C PHE A 122 -3.81 -3.97 -6.19
N ARG A 123 -2.93 -3.82 -5.17
CA ARG A 123 -1.60 -3.23 -5.42
C ARG A 123 -0.80 -4.16 -6.34
N GLY A 124 -0.30 -3.60 -7.45
CA GLY A 124 0.48 -4.34 -8.44
C GLY A 124 -0.36 -5.07 -9.49
N PHE A 125 -1.69 -5.12 -9.34
CA PHE A 125 -2.60 -5.75 -10.28
C PHE A 125 -3.63 -4.72 -10.79
N PRO A 126 -3.76 -4.54 -12.11
CA PRO A 126 -4.71 -3.59 -12.70
C PRO A 126 -6.13 -4.16 -12.74
N LEU A 127 -6.60 -4.72 -11.62
CA LEU A 127 -7.91 -5.35 -11.51
C LEU A 127 -8.87 -4.43 -10.77
N LYS A 128 -10.05 -4.22 -11.35
CA LYS A 128 -11.18 -3.48 -10.73
C LYS A 128 -12.39 -4.40 -10.66
N ARG A 129 -12.31 -5.42 -9.81
CA ARG A 129 -13.39 -6.38 -9.57
C ARG A 129 -13.57 -6.57 -8.08
N ASP A 130 -14.77 -6.97 -7.68
CA ASP A 130 -15.05 -7.35 -6.31
C ASP A 130 -14.19 -8.56 -5.93
N LEU A 131 -13.41 -8.42 -4.86
CA LEU A 131 -12.52 -9.45 -4.35
C LEU A 131 -13.29 -10.57 -3.66
N LEU A 132 -14.45 -10.29 -3.03
CA LEU A 132 -15.31 -11.34 -2.47
C LEU A 132 -15.86 -12.24 -3.59
N GLU A 133 -16.28 -11.65 -4.71
CA GLU A 133 -16.69 -12.40 -5.90
C GLU A 133 -15.55 -13.23 -6.51
N LEU A 134 -14.35 -12.65 -6.62
CA LEU A 134 -13.16 -13.38 -7.10
C LEU A 134 -12.81 -14.55 -6.18
N CYS A 135 -12.96 -14.34 -4.87
CA CYS A 135 -12.78 -15.39 -3.87
C CYS A 135 -13.82 -16.51 -3.98
N ALA A 136 -14.89 -16.40 -4.79
CA ALA A 136 -15.78 -17.53 -5.06
C ALA A 136 -15.15 -18.60 -5.99
N GLY A 137 -14.02 -18.30 -6.64
CA GLY A 137 -13.33 -19.20 -7.55
C GLY A 137 -12.65 -20.39 -6.86
N ARG A 138 -12.58 -21.53 -7.56
CA ARG A 138 -12.00 -22.79 -7.02
C ARG A 138 -10.49 -22.96 -7.21
N GLY A 139 -9.80 -22.00 -7.83
CA GLY A 139 -8.36 -22.09 -8.13
C GLY A 139 -7.47 -21.52 -7.04
N LYS A 140 -6.16 -21.87 -7.07
CA LYS A 140 -5.12 -21.19 -6.28
C LYS A 140 -4.59 -19.92 -6.95
N SER A 141 -4.73 -19.82 -8.25
CA SER A 141 -4.14 -18.76 -9.04
C SER A 141 -5.13 -18.12 -10.01
N LEU A 142 -4.99 -16.82 -10.19
CA LEU A 142 -5.83 -16.00 -11.06
C LEU A 142 -4.93 -15.29 -12.07
N LYS A 143 -5.09 -15.65 -13.34
CA LYS A 143 -4.45 -14.94 -14.45
C LYS A 143 -5.19 -13.64 -14.73
N ILE A 144 -4.45 -12.54 -14.71
CA ILE A 144 -4.93 -11.18 -14.96
C ILE A 144 -4.12 -10.63 -16.12
N SER A 145 -4.77 -10.47 -17.26
CA SER A 145 -4.19 -9.77 -18.42
C SER A 145 -4.49 -8.28 -18.34
N ASN A 146 -3.53 -7.47 -18.75
CA ASN A 146 -3.71 -6.02 -18.86
C ASN A 146 -2.98 -5.48 -20.07
N GLN A 147 -3.63 -4.53 -20.75
CA GLN A 147 -2.96 -3.70 -21.74
C GLN A 147 -2.07 -2.70 -21.00
N HIS A 148 -0.76 -2.84 -21.16
CA HIS A 148 0.23 -1.93 -20.62
C HIS A 148 0.80 -1.08 -21.74
N ALA A 149 0.73 0.24 -21.57
CA ALA A 149 1.36 1.19 -22.47
C ALA A 149 2.72 1.58 -21.90
N TYR A 150 3.81 1.28 -22.60
CA TYR A 150 5.12 1.67 -22.13
C TYR A 150 5.32 3.18 -22.31
N THR A 151 5.43 3.88 -21.19
CA THR A 151 5.72 5.31 -21.19
C THR A 151 7.19 5.56 -21.48
N TRP A 152 7.50 6.69 -22.12
CA TRP A 152 8.90 7.14 -22.30
C TRP A 152 9.70 7.10 -21.00
N ARG A 153 9.11 7.58 -19.90
CA ARG A 153 9.72 7.56 -18.56
C ARG A 153 10.11 6.14 -18.13
N GLU A 154 9.26 5.15 -18.36
CA GLU A 154 9.55 3.76 -18.00
C GLU A 154 10.67 3.18 -18.88
N ILE A 155 10.58 3.36 -20.20
CA ILE A 155 11.58 2.86 -21.15
C ILE A 155 12.96 3.41 -20.83
N THR A 156 13.07 4.74 -20.64
CA THR A 156 14.34 5.38 -20.27
C THR A 156 14.85 4.91 -18.92
N PHE A 157 13.98 4.78 -17.91
CA PHE A 157 14.38 4.31 -16.58
C PHE A 157 14.93 2.87 -16.60
N ARG A 158 14.36 2.00 -17.43
CA ARG A 158 14.79 0.60 -17.54
C ARG A 158 15.94 0.38 -18.54
N GLY A 159 16.32 1.40 -19.31
CA GLY A 159 17.34 1.28 -20.35
C GLY A 159 16.89 0.39 -21.51
N TRP A 160 15.59 0.37 -21.81
CA TRP A 160 15.03 -0.42 -22.91
C TRP A 160 15.08 0.34 -24.25
N SER A 161 14.85 -0.38 -25.36
CA SER A 161 14.81 0.23 -26.70
C SER A 161 13.71 1.30 -26.77
N ASN A 162 14.06 2.45 -27.37
CA ASN A 162 13.13 3.56 -27.62
C ASN A 162 11.96 3.15 -28.54
N GLU A 163 12.08 2.07 -29.31
CA GLU A 163 11.00 1.54 -30.16
C GLU A 163 9.81 1.03 -29.34
N LEU A 164 9.99 0.74 -28.05
CA LEU A 164 8.91 0.32 -27.16
C LEU A 164 8.07 1.51 -26.67
N ILE A 165 8.51 2.76 -26.87
CA ILE A 165 7.77 3.94 -26.41
C ILE A 165 6.39 3.97 -27.09
N ASN A 166 5.33 4.15 -26.29
CA ASN A 166 3.93 4.13 -26.72
C ASN A 166 3.48 2.81 -27.36
N ARG A 167 4.25 1.73 -27.22
CA ARG A 167 3.80 0.39 -27.59
C ARG A 167 2.86 -0.14 -26.51
N PHE A 168 1.73 -0.68 -26.95
CA PHE A 168 0.77 -1.37 -26.09
C PHE A 168 1.05 -2.87 -26.15
N GLU A 169 1.29 -3.48 -25.00
CA GLU A 169 1.48 -4.92 -24.90
C GLU A 169 0.55 -5.52 -23.85
N THR A 170 0.10 -6.74 -24.13
CA THR A 170 -0.62 -7.55 -23.14
C THR A 170 0.39 -8.09 -22.15
N VAL A 171 0.34 -7.61 -20.92
CA VAL A 171 1.10 -8.16 -19.80
C VAL A 171 0.20 -9.09 -19.02
N GLU A 172 0.60 -10.35 -18.91
CA GLU A 172 -0.05 -11.33 -18.02
C GLU A 172 0.59 -11.28 -16.63
N LYS A 173 -0.26 -11.18 -15.61
CA LYS A 173 0.13 -11.33 -14.21
C LYS A 173 -0.63 -12.48 -13.61
N ASN A 174 0.05 -13.24 -12.75
CA ASN A 174 -0.58 -14.31 -12.00
C ASN A 174 -0.70 -13.89 -10.54
N LEU A 175 -1.91 -13.90 -10.00
CA LEU A 175 -2.17 -13.70 -8.58
C LEU A 175 -2.39 -15.06 -7.93
N ASP A 176 -1.44 -15.49 -7.11
CA ASP A 176 -1.61 -16.65 -6.23
C ASP A 176 -2.35 -16.22 -4.95
N VAL A 177 -3.22 -17.08 -4.42
CA VAL A 177 -3.95 -16.81 -3.17
C VAL A 177 -3.01 -16.66 -1.97
N ASN A 178 -1.84 -17.33 -1.98
CA ASN A 178 -0.82 -17.29 -0.94
C ASN A 178 0.41 -16.46 -1.38
N PHE A 179 0.22 -15.40 -2.18
CA PHE A 179 1.32 -14.59 -2.72
C PHE A 179 2.14 -13.82 -1.66
N ASP A 180 1.61 -13.62 -0.45
CA ASP A 180 2.24 -12.74 0.54
C ASP A 180 3.41 -13.43 1.26
N GLN A 181 4.63 -13.09 0.88
CA GLN A 181 5.85 -13.68 1.44
C GLN A 181 6.46 -12.85 2.58
N LYS A 182 5.80 -11.78 3.02
CA LYS A 182 6.38 -10.86 4.03
C LYS A 182 6.24 -11.34 5.47
N ARG A 183 5.57 -12.48 5.68
CA ARG A 183 5.28 -13.05 6.99
C ARG A 183 5.46 -14.56 6.94
N LEU A 184 5.61 -15.17 8.11
CA LEU A 184 5.51 -16.61 8.27
C LEU A 184 4.04 -16.97 8.45
N TRP A 185 3.41 -17.52 7.42
CA TRP A 185 2.04 -18.01 7.50
C TRP A 185 2.05 -19.39 8.13
N ILE A 186 1.14 -19.61 9.08
CA ILE A 186 1.04 -20.86 9.83
C ILE A 186 0.34 -21.95 9.01
N ASP A 187 -0.44 -21.54 8.01
CA ASP A 187 -1.18 -22.40 7.11
C ASP A 187 -1.32 -21.71 5.74
N ASP A 188 -1.79 -22.43 4.74
CA ASP A 188 -2.04 -21.92 3.39
C ASP A 188 -3.49 -22.13 2.98
N TRP A 189 -4.02 -21.22 2.17
CA TRP A 189 -5.28 -21.49 1.51
C TRP A 189 -5.09 -22.47 0.35
N ASN A 190 -5.99 -23.45 0.23
CA ASN A 190 -5.97 -24.39 -0.89
C ASN A 190 -6.63 -23.83 -2.15
N SER A 191 -7.42 -22.78 -2.01
CA SER A 191 -8.10 -22.09 -3.11
C SER A 191 -8.59 -20.72 -2.65
N PHE A 192 -8.94 -19.87 -3.62
CA PHE A 192 -9.64 -18.61 -3.38
C PHE A 192 -10.94 -18.81 -2.58
N GLN A 193 -11.66 -19.92 -2.79
CA GLN A 193 -12.88 -20.26 -2.06
C GLN A 193 -12.65 -20.50 -0.57
N ASP A 194 -11.47 -20.98 -0.19
CA ASP A 194 -11.16 -21.28 1.20
C ASP A 194 -10.98 -20.02 2.05
N VAL A 195 -10.68 -18.88 1.40
CA VAL A 195 -10.55 -17.57 2.05
C VAL A 195 -11.85 -17.15 2.74
N HIS A 196 -13.00 -17.52 2.19
CA HIS A 196 -14.31 -17.24 2.79
C HIS A 196 -14.60 -18.11 4.02
N LYS A 197 -13.94 -19.26 4.13
CA LYS A 197 -14.24 -20.28 5.16
C LYS A 197 -13.25 -20.21 6.32
N ASN A 198 -11.99 -19.90 6.03
CA ASN A 198 -10.88 -20.07 6.95
C ASN A 198 -10.05 -18.79 7.05
N ASN A 199 -9.68 -18.43 8.29
CA ASN A 199 -8.70 -17.39 8.56
C ASN A 199 -7.34 -18.04 8.80
N VAL A 200 -6.30 -17.54 8.13
CA VAL A 200 -4.92 -17.99 8.34
C VAL A 200 -4.22 -17.03 9.29
N SER A 201 -3.48 -17.60 10.26
CA SER A 201 -2.67 -16.84 11.20
C SER A 201 -1.23 -16.69 10.70
N SER A 202 -0.55 -15.64 11.13
CA SER A 202 0.85 -15.38 10.73
C SER A 202 1.68 -14.80 11.85
N LEU A 203 2.99 -15.05 11.75
CA LEU A 203 4.02 -14.48 12.61
C LEU A 203 4.90 -13.49 11.82
N PRO A 204 5.45 -12.45 12.48
CA PRO A 204 6.47 -11.63 11.86
C PRO A 204 7.70 -12.49 11.52
N LEU A 205 8.40 -12.17 10.43
CA LEU A 205 9.72 -12.73 10.16
C LEU A 205 10.69 -12.24 11.25
N VAL A 206 11.24 -13.17 12.03
CA VAL A 206 12.26 -12.86 13.03
C VAL A 206 13.62 -13.07 12.37
N TYR A 207 14.37 -11.98 12.20
CA TYR A 207 15.70 -11.97 11.56
C TYR A 207 16.82 -12.56 12.46
N SER A 208 16.52 -13.50 13.35
CA SER A 208 17.52 -14.06 14.29
C SER A 208 18.32 -15.23 13.73
N ASN A 209 18.01 -15.74 12.53
CA ASN A 209 18.68 -16.90 11.93
C ASN A 209 19.32 -16.64 10.55
N LEU A 210 19.50 -15.38 10.15
CA LEU A 210 20.47 -15.07 9.09
C LEU A 210 21.85 -15.00 9.75
N LEU A 211 22.45 -16.18 9.97
CA LEU A 211 23.90 -16.29 10.03
C LEU A 211 24.42 -15.74 8.70
N PHE A 212 24.97 -14.52 8.74
CA PHE A 212 25.91 -14.06 7.73
C PHE A 212 27.28 -14.69 7.98
#